data_AF-A0A943GZ32-F1
#
_entry.id   AF-A0A943GZ32-F1
#
_cell.length_a   1.000
_cell.length_b   1.000
_cell.length_c   1.000
_cell.angle_alpha   90.00
_cell.angle_beta   90.00
_cell.angle_gamma   90.00
#
_symmetry.space_group_name_H-M   'P 1'
#
loop_
_entity.id
_entity.type
_entity.pdbx_description
1 polymer ?
#
loop_
_entity_poly.entity_id
_entity_poly.type
_entity_poly.pdbx_seq_one_letter_code
_entity_poly.pdbx_strand_id
1 'polypeptide(L)'
;MNSYQITAWCSHFISNHVRQGDLCIDATMGNGNDTELLCRLVGETGHVHAFDIQKMALEHTRKRLESSSLLSRCTLHPVSHTQMDQYCNPESVRCIVFNFGYLPCADHSICTQPDSSIAAIKTGLCLLQKDGLMSLCIYSGGDTGFAERDAILSFLKTLDPKKYLVILSQYYNRPNHPPIPAMILKL
;
A
#
# COMPACT_ATOMS: atom_id res chain seq x y z
N MET A 1 -11.11 -20.83 6.85
CA MET A 1 -10.45 -20.38 8.09
C MET A 1 -9.13 -19.69 7.76
N ASN A 2 -9.17 -18.43 7.26
CA ASN A 2 -7.97 -17.62 6.96
C ASN A 2 -8.16 -16.12 7.33
N SER A 3 -9.27 -15.75 7.98
CA SER A 3 -9.69 -14.35 8.19
C SER A 3 -8.85 -13.55 9.18
N TYR A 4 -7.90 -14.20 9.86
CA TYR A 4 -7.03 -13.59 10.88
C TYR A 4 -5.56 -13.56 10.46
N GLN A 5 -5.29 -13.67 9.15
CA GLN A 5 -4.01 -13.24 8.60
C GLN A 5 -4.08 -11.74 8.32
N ILE A 6 -2.95 -11.05 8.47
CA ILE A 6 -2.92 -9.60 8.39
C ILE A 6 -3.27 -9.08 6.99
N THR A 7 -2.78 -9.78 5.98
CA THR A 7 -3.09 -9.54 4.57
C THR A 7 -4.57 -9.69 4.30
N ALA A 8 -5.20 -10.77 4.77
CA ALA A 8 -6.64 -10.99 4.62
C ALA A 8 -7.48 -9.91 5.35
N TRP A 9 -7.04 -9.47 6.52
CA TRP A 9 -7.69 -8.38 7.25
C TRP A 9 -7.59 -7.05 6.48
N CYS A 10 -6.41 -6.70 5.97
CA CYS A 10 -6.21 -5.51 5.13
C CYS A 10 -7.08 -5.58 3.86
N SER A 11 -7.04 -6.71 3.14
CA SER A 11 -7.86 -6.91 1.92
C SER A 11 -9.35 -6.76 2.19
N HIS A 12 -9.84 -7.26 3.33
CA HIS A 12 -11.24 -7.09 3.73
C HIS A 12 -11.58 -5.61 3.97
N PHE A 13 -10.70 -4.88 4.68
CA PHE A 13 -10.90 -3.46 4.94
C PHE A 13 -10.92 -2.65 3.63
N ILE A 14 -9.96 -2.91 2.73
CA ILE A 14 -9.87 -2.30 1.40
C ILE A 14 -11.13 -2.59 0.56
N SER A 15 -11.60 -3.85 0.54
CA SER A 15 -12.77 -4.26 -0.25
C SER A 15 -14.05 -3.55 0.21
N ASN A 16 -14.14 -3.17 1.48
CA ASN A 16 -15.27 -2.41 2.01
C ASN A 16 -15.23 -0.91 1.64
N HIS A 17 -14.12 -0.38 1.11
CA HIS A 17 -13.96 1.03 0.76
C HIS A 17 -13.86 1.29 -0.73
N VAL A 18 -13.20 0.40 -1.49
CA VAL A 18 -13.07 0.54 -2.94
C VAL A 18 -14.36 0.12 -3.63
N ARG A 19 -14.75 0.89 -4.64
CA ARG A 19 -15.92 0.68 -5.49
C ARG A 19 -15.49 0.70 -6.95
N GLN A 20 -16.39 0.18 -7.79
CA GLN A 20 -16.22 0.26 -9.23
C GLN A 20 -16.11 1.74 -9.68
N GLY A 21 -15.14 2.03 -10.54
CA GLY A 21 -14.87 3.39 -11.03
C GLY A 21 -13.86 4.18 -10.20
N ASP A 22 -13.43 3.68 -9.04
CA ASP A 22 -12.44 4.38 -8.22
C ASP A 22 -11.03 4.37 -8.85
N LEU A 23 -10.25 5.40 -8.50
CA LEU A 23 -8.81 5.45 -8.74
C LEU A 23 -8.07 4.97 -7.50
N CYS A 24 -7.17 4.00 -7.65
CA CYS A 24 -6.36 3.45 -6.56
C CYS A 24 -4.86 3.47 -6.88
N ILE A 25 -4.05 3.41 -5.82
CA ILE A 25 -2.59 3.31 -5.92
C ILE A 25 -2.11 2.06 -5.16
N ASP A 26 -1.28 1.25 -5.78
CA ASP A 26 -0.36 0.34 -5.11
C ASP A 26 1.03 0.98 -5.10
N ALA A 27 1.48 1.44 -3.93
CA ALA A 27 2.75 2.15 -3.79
C ALA A 27 3.97 1.20 -3.76
N THR A 28 3.76 -0.11 -3.69
CA THR A 28 4.82 -1.11 -3.50
C THR A 28 4.42 -2.42 -4.18
N MET A 29 4.34 -2.41 -5.51
CA MET A 29 3.63 -3.47 -6.26
C MET A 29 4.21 -4.87 -6.02
N GLY A 30 5.54 -5.01 -5.89
CA GLY A 30 6.20 -6.28 -5.66
C GLY A 30 5.73 -7.41 -6.60
N ASN A 31 5.18 -8.48 -6.02
CA ASN A 31 4.65 -9.62 -6.79
C ASN A 31 3.22 -9.41 -7.34
N GLY A 32 2.63 -8.23 -7.13
CA GLY A 32 1.37 -7.78 -7.72
C GLY A 32 0.11 -8.29 -7.05
N ASN A 33 0.17 -8.84 -5.83
CA ASN A 33 -1.03 -9.36 -5.15
C ASN A 33 -2.02 -8.23 -4.80
N ASP A 34 -1.53 -7.15 -4.22
CA ASP A 34 -2.35 -5.99 -3.85
C ASP A 34 -2.81 -5.23 -5.11
N THR A 35 -1.94 -5.05 -6.12
CA THR A 35 -2.30 -4.56 -7.45
C THR A 35 -3.47 -5.33 -8.06
N GLU A 36 -3.40 -6.67 -8.07
CA GLU A 36 -4.46 -7.51 -8.64
C GLU A 36 -5.77 -7.36 -7.88
N LEU A 37 -5.72 -7.35 -6.54
CA LEU A 37 -6.90 -7.10 -5.70
C LEU A 37 -7.56 -5.76 -6.06
N LEU A 38 -6.76 -4.68 -6.12
CA LEU A 38 -7.27 -3.35 -6.47
C LEU A 38 -7.88 -3.35 -7.88
N CYS A 39 -7.22 -3.95 -8.88
CA CYS A 39 -7.74 -4.04 -10.24
C CYS A 39 -9.09 -4.79 -10.34
N ARG A 40 -9.31 -5.78 -9.47
CA ARG A 40 -10.60 -6.48 -9.37
C ARG A 40 -11.67 -5.57 -8.78
N LEU A 41 -11.34 -4.83 -7.72
CA LEU A 41 -12.28 -3.98 -6.99
C LEU A 41 -12.70 -2.72 -7.78
N VAL A 42 -11.76 -2.05 -8.45
CA VAL A 42 -12.06 -0.83 -9.23
C VAL A 42 -12.88 -1.10 -10.51
N GLY A 43 -12.96 -2.37 -10.94
CA GLY A 43 -13.74 -2.77 -12.11
C GLY A 43 -13.22 -2.17 -13.42
N GLU A 44 -14.06 -2.20 -14.46
CA GLU A 44 -13.66 -1.81 -15.83
C GLU A 44 -13.52 -0.30 -16.02
N THR A 45 -14.21 0.49 -15.19
CA THR A 45 -14.28 1.95 -15.30
C THR A 45 -13.33 2.67 -14.35
N GLY A 46 -12.67 1.93 -13.45
CA GLY A 46 -11.69 2.46 -12.53
C GLY A 46 -10.26 2.12 -12.98
N HIS A 47 -9.28 2.59 -12.22
CA HIS A 47 -7.88 2.46 -12.61
C HIS A 47 -6.95 2.31 -11.41
N VAL A 48 -5.83 1.62 -11.62
CA VAL A 48 -4.78 1.43 -10.61
C VAL A 48 -3.45 1.96 -11.13
N HIS A 49 -2.76 2.77 -10.33
CA HIS A 49 -1.34 3.07 -10.54
C HIS A 49 -0.50 2.24 -9.58
N ALA A 50 0.44 1.45 -10.11
CA ALA A 50 1.32 0.61 -9.31
C ALA A 50 2.77 1.08 -9.44
N PHE A 51 3.49 1.21 -8.33
CA PHE A 51 4.85 1.74 -8.27
C PHE A 51 5.83 0.73 -7.68
N ASP A 52 7.01 0.63 -8.29
CA ASP A 52 8.16 -0.11 -7.76
C ASP A 52 9.43 0.31 -8.50
N ILE A 53 10.57 0.31 -7.79
CA ILE A 53 11.87 0.65 -8.38
C ILE A 53 12.52 -0.56 -9.05
N GLN A 54 12.07 -1.78 -8.73
CA GLN A 54 12.68 -3.01 -9.21
C GLN A 54 12.01 -3.49 -10.50
N LYS A 55 12.80 -3.65 -11.56
CA LYS A 55 12.30 -4.20 -12.84
C LYS A 55 11.60 -5.56 -12.67
N MET A 56 12.11 -6.40 -11.77
CA MET A 56 11.54 -7.71 -11.48
C MET A 56 10.10 -7.62 -10.92
N ALA A 57 9.81 -6.63 -10.06
CA ALA A 57 8.46 -6.41 -9.54
C ALA A 57 7.47 -6.05 -10.67
N LEU A 58 7.91 -5.22 -11.63
CA LEU A 58 7.10 -4.88 -12.80
C LEU A 58 6.82 -6.10 -13.68
N GLU A 59 7.82 -6.95 -13.90
CA GLU A 59 7.67 -8.18 -14.69
C GLU A 59 6.71 -9.16 -14.00
N HIS A 60 6.87 -9.39 -12.70
CA HIS A 60 5.99 -10.24 -11.91
C HIS A 60 4.55 -9.73 -11.90
N THR A 61 4.38 -8.44 -11.62
CA THR A 61 3.06 -7.80 -11.56
C THR A 61 2.38 -7.82 -12.94
N ARG A 62 3.10 -7.48 -14.02
CA ARG A 62 2.56 -7.56 -15.39
C ARG A 62 2.06 -8.96 -15.70
N LYS A 63 2.90 -9.98 -15.49
CA LYS A 63 2.54 -11.38 -15.78
C LYS A 63 1.32 -11.84 -14.99
N ARG A 64 1.21 -11.44 -13.72
CA ARG A 64 0.05 -11.73 -12.87
C ARG A 64 -1.23 -11.08 -13.41
N LEU A 65 -1.17 -9.79 -13.77
CA LEU A 65 -2.32 -9.06 -14.29
C LEU A 65 -2.75 -9.57 -15.68
N GLU A 66 -1.81 -9.96 -16.54
CA GLU A 66 -2.10 -10.59 -17.83
C GLU A 66 -2.80 -11.93 -17.64
N SER A 67 -2.30 -12.77 -16.73
CA SER A 67 -2.90 -14.08 -16.42
C SER A 67 -4.33 -13.95 -15.86
N SER A 68 -4.67 -12.80 -15.29
CA SER A 68 -5.99 -12.49 -14.74
C SER A 68 -6.85 -11.63 -15.67
N SER A 69 -6.37 -11.27 -16.86
CA SER A 69 -7.04 -10.33 -17.79
C SER A 69 -7.36 -8.96 -17.18
N LEU A 70 -6.49 -8.45 -16.31
CA LEU A 70 -6.66 -7.20 -15.57
C LEU A 70 -5.68 -6.09 -15.99
N LEU A 71 -4.71 -6.39 -16.87
CA LEU A 71 -3.64 -5.45 -17.21
C LEU A 71 -4.16 -4.10 -17.73
N SER A 72 -5.29 -4.07 -18.45
CA SER A 72 -5.89 -2.84 -18.97
C SER A 72 -6.36 -1.87 -17.89
N ARG A 73 -6.53 -2.32 -16.64
CA ARG A 73 -6.99 -1.52 -15.49
C ARG A 73 -5.84 -0.96 -14.66
N CYS A 74 -4.60 -1.18 -15.09
CA CYS A 74 -3.43 -0.80 -14.32
C CYS A 74 -2.36 -0.14 -15.19
N THR A 75 -1.71 0.89 -14.65
CA THR A 75 -0.43 1.41 -15.18
C THR A 75 0.69 1.07 -14.21
N LEU A 76 1.73 0.41 -14.72
CA LEU A 76 2.91 0.03 -13.94
C LEU A 76 4.03 1.06 -14.14
N HIS A 77 4.52 1.64 -13.06
CA HIS A 77 5.51 2.70 -13.07
C HIS A 77 6.85 2.21 -12.49
N PRO A 78 7.96 2.24 -13.26
CA PRO A 78 9.29 1.85 -12.81
C PRO A 78 9.99 2.96 -12.00
N VAL A 79 9.25 3.58 -11.07
CA VAL A 79 9.74 4.71 -10.26
C VAL A 79 9.33 4.51 -8.81
N SER A 80 10.00 5.23 -7.90
CA SER A 80 9.65 5.23 -6.48
C SER A 80 8.25 5.82 -6.28
N HIS A 81 7.49 5.25 -5.34
CA HIS A 81 6.23 5.80 -4.85
C HIS A 81 6.31 7.23 -4.32
N THR A 82 7.51 7.74 -4.03
CA THR A 82 7.71 9.16 -3.68
C THR A 82 7.32 10.11 -4.81
N GLN A 83 7.20 9.61 -6.05
CA GLN A 83 6.82 10.37 -7.24
C GLN A 83 5.36 10.18 -7.65
N MET A 84 4.53 9.51 -6.83
CA MET A 84 3.16 9.15 -7.22
C MET A 84 2.24 10.36 -7.46
N ASP A 85 2.56 11.52 -6.90
CA ASP A 85 1.87 12.79 -7.14
C ASP A 85 2.03 13.34 -8.56
N GLN A 86 3.02 12.86 -9.32
CA GLN A 86 3.19 13.20 -10.72
C GLN A 86 2.12 12.55 -11.62
N TYR A 87 1.42 11.54 -11.10
CA TYR A 87 0.50 10.69 -11.87
C TYR A 87 -0.96 10.79 -11.40
N CYS A 88 -1.22 11.43 -10.27
CA CYS A 88 -2.55 11.55 -9.70
C CYS A 88 -2.80 12.98 -9.23
N ASN A 89 -4.01 13.48 -9.47
CA ASN A 89 -4.39 14.80 -8.95
C ASN A 89 -4.59 14.73 -7.43
N PRO A 90 -4.34 15.83 -6.69
CA PRO A 90 -4.75 15.94 -5.30
C PRO A 90 -6.23 15.59 -5.12
N GLU A 91 -6.54 14.93 -4.01
CA GLU A 91 -7.91 14.57 -3.62
C GLU A 91 -8.70 13.74 -4.65
N SER A 92 -8.01 12.92 -5.46
CA SER A 92 -8.65 12.08 -6.49
C SER A 92 -8.59 10.58 -6.19
N VAL A 93 -7.76 10.15 -5.25
CA VAL A 93 -7.46 8.73 -5.03
C VAL A 93 -8.34 8.17 -3.91
N ARG A 94 -9.07 7.07 -4.19
CA ARG A 94 -9.89 6.37 -3.19
C ARG A 94 -9.05 5.56 -2.21
N CYS A 95 -8.09 4.81 -2.72
CA CYS A 95 -7.33 3.86 -1.91
C CYS A 95 -5.85 3.89 -2.27
N ILE A 96 -4.98 3.93 -1.26
CA ILE A 96 -3.53 3.78 -1.41
C ILE A 96 -3.06 2.63 -0.53
N VAL A 97 -2.34 1.68 -1.11
CA VAL A 97 -1.80 0.53 -0.38
C VAL A 97 -0.27 0.62 -0.33
N PHE A 98 0.29 0.45 0.86
CA PHE A 98 1.72 0.29 1.11
C PHE A 98 1.99 -1.05 1.80
N ASN A 99 3.02 -1.73 1.34
CA ASN A 99 3.56 -2.96 1.90
C ASN A 99 5.06 -2.75 2.09
N PHE A 100 5.45 -2.28 3.28
CA PHE A 100 6.82 -1.86 3.59
C PHE A 100 7.73 -3.07 3.82
N GLY A 101 8.98 -2.96 3.42
CA GLY A 101 9.98 -4.03 3.50
C GLY A 101 10.64 -4.29 2.15
N TYR A 102 10.94 -5.55 1.87
CA TYR A 102 11.63 -5.99 0.66
C TYR A 102 10.74 -6.92 -0.18
N LEU A 103 11.06 -7.02 -1.47
CA LEU A 103 10.41 -7.95 -2.38
C LEU A 103 10.79 -9.41 -2.01
N PRO A 104 9.82 -10.31 -1.77
CA PRO A 104 10.13 -11.70 -1.46
C PRO A 104 10.96 -12.39 -2.55
N CYS A 105 11.98 -13.16 -2.14
CA CYS A 105 12.90 -13.87 -3.02
C CYS A 105 13.79 -12.96 -3.90
N ALA A 106 13.89 -11.68 -3.57
CA ALA A 106 14.78 -10.72 -4.23
C ALA A 106 15.99 -10.37 -3.35
N ASP A 107 16.78 -9.40 -3.79
CA ASP A 107 17.83 -8.80 -2.97
C ASP A 107 17.20 -8.01 -1.81
N HIS A 108 17.37 -8.50 -0.58
CA HIS A 108 16.83 -7.88 0.64
C HIS A 108 17.47 -6.53 0.97
N SER A 109 18.61 -6.18 0.35
CA SER A 109 19.21 -4.85 0.50
C SER A 109 18.37 -3.74 -0.16
N ILE A 110 17.51 -4.11 -1.11
CA ILE A 110 16.57 -3.20 -1.76
C ILE A 110 15.25 -3.24 -0.99
N CYS A 111 15.14 -2.39 0.03
CA CYS A 111 13.98 -2.25 0.87
C CYS A 111 13.55 -0.78 1.02
N THR A 112 12.30 -0.58 1.45
CA THR A 112 11.81 0.75 1.82
C THR A 112 12.61 1.35 2.98
N GLN A 113 12.73 2.66 3.01
CA GLN A 113 13.56 3.40 3.98
C GLN A 113 12.71 4.38 4.76
N PRO A 114 13.04 4.68 6.03
CA PRO A 114 12.23 5.56 6.88
C PRO A 114 11.86 6.89 6.19
N ASP A 115 12.83 7.59 5.61
CA ASP A 115 12.62 8.91 5.02
C ASP A 115 11.73 8.87 3.77
N SER A 116 11.95 7.88 2.88
CA SER A 116 11.14 7.73 1.67
C SER A 116 9.72 7.27 2.00
N SER A 117 9.55 6.39 2.98
CA SER A 117 8.26 5.93 3.47
C SER A 117 7.44 7.05 4.08
N ILE A 118 8.03 7.90 4.92
CA ILE A 118 7.34 9.07 5.48
C ILE A 118 7.00 10.09 4.39
N ALA A 119 7.91 10.37 3.46
CA ALA A 119 7.65 11.26 2.34
C ALA A 119 6.46 10.76 1.50
N ALA A 120 6.44 9.47 1.16
CA ALA A 120 5.38 8.85 0.40
C ALA A 120 4.03 8.87 1.12
N ILE A 121 4.00 8.56 2.43
CA ILE A 121 2.76 8.65 3.22
C ILE A 121 2.23 10.10 3.16
N LYS A 122 3.08 11.11 3.38
CA LYS A 122 2.66 12.53 3.30
C LYS A 122 2.09 12.88 1.93
N THR A 123 2.76 12.50 0.85
CA THR A 123 2.26 12.68 -0.52
C THR A 123 0.92 12.00 -0.70
N GLY A 124 0.78 10.76 -0.23
CA GLY A 124 -0.46 9.98 -0.36
C GLY A 124 -1.63 10.62 0.39
N LEU A 125 -1.40 11.21 1.56
CA LEU A 125 -2.43 11.92 2.33
C LEU A 125 -2.98 13.15 1.57
N CYS A 126 -2.18 13.79 0.72
CA CYS A 126 -2.62 14.87 -0.17
C CYS A 126 -3.45 14.35 -1.36
N LEU A 127 -3.11 13.16 -1.86
CA LEU A 127 -3.79 12.53 -3.00
C LEU A 127 -5.14 11.90 -2.62
N LEU A 128 -5.29 11.46 -1.37
CA LEU A 128 -6.54 10.87 -0.89
C LEU A 128 -7.70 11.85 -1.01
N GLN A 129 -8.79 11.39 -1.62
CA GLN A 129 -10.07 12.09 -1.57
C GLN A 129 -10.71 11.99 -0.17
N LYS A 130 -11.75 12.78 0.08
CA LYS A 130 -12.58 12.62 1.28
C LYS A 130 -13.17 11.20 1.33
N ASP A 131 -13.19 10.62 2.53
CA ASP A 131 -13.56 9.21 2.76
C ASP A 131 -12.62 8.21 2.04
N GLY A 132 -11.42 8.66 1.69
CA GLY A 132 -10.36 7.84 1.11
C GLY A 132 -9.61 7.04 2.18
N LEU A 133 -9.07 5.89 1.78
CA LEU A 133 -8.36 4.94 2.64
C LEU A 133 -6.88 4.84 2.25
N MET A 134 -6.00 4.86 3.23
CA MET A 134 -4.61 4.41 3.07
C MET A 134 -4.34 3.22 3.99
N SER A 135 -3.93 2.10 3.39
CA SER A 135 -3.56 0.87 4.09
C SER A 135 -2.04 0.75 4.14
N LEU A 136 -1.48 0.65 5.35
CA LEU A 136 -0.07 0.48 5.60
C LEU A 136 0.16 -0.90 6.20
N CYS A 137 0.91 -1.79 5.54
CA CYS A 137 1.40 -3.02 6.14
C CYS A 137 2.88 -2.85 6.49
N ILE A 138 3.20 -2.82 7.78
CA ILE A 138 4.53 -2.44 8.29
C ILE A 138 5.25 -3.69 8.81
N TYR A 139 6.31 -4.10 8.12
CA TYR A 139 7.15 -5.23 8.50
C TYR A 139 8.32 -4.74 9.37
N SER A 140 8.78 -5.59 10.30
CA SER A 140 9.90 -5.26 11.19
C SER A 140 10.57 -6.51 11.73
N GLY A 141 11.76 -6.35 12.30
CA GLY A 141 12.62 -7.46 12.70
C GLY A 141 13.41 -8.03 11.52
N GLY A 142 14.25 -9.03 11.79
CA GLY A 142 15.14 -9.61 10.77
C GLY A 142 15.99 -8.55 10.08
N ASP A 143 16.14 -8.69 8.75
CA ASP A 143 16.91 -7.78 7.89
C ASP A 143 16.30 -6.37 7.79
N THR A 144 14.99 -6.23 7.99
CA THR A 144 14.27 -4.94 7.91
C THR A 144 14.55 -4.04 9.13
N GLY A 145 14.96 -4.63 10.26
CA GLY A 145 15.17 -3.90 11.50
C GLY A 145 13.89 -3.23 12.02
N PHE A 146 14.04 -2.15 12.78
CA PHE A 146 12.92 -1.47 13.45
C PHE A 146 12.79 0.03 13.13
N ALA A 147 13.78 0.62 12.46
CA ALA A 147 13.84 2.05 12.22
C ALA A 147 12.65 2.57 11.39
N GLU A 148 12.30 1.85 10.30
CA GLU A 148 11.17 2.24 9.44
C GLU A 148 9.84 2.15 10.18
N ARG A 149 9.61 1.06 10.91
CA ARG A 149 8.43 0.90 11.76
C ARG A 149 8.33 2.06 12.75
N ASP A 150 9.38 2.35 13.50
CA ASP A 150 9.34 3.36 14.55
C ASP A 150 9.11 4.76 13.99
N ALA A 151 9.71 5.08 12.84
CA ALA A 151 9.48 6.35 12.14
C ALA A 151 8.02 6.48 11.69
N ILE A 152 7.47 5.45 11.03
CA ILE A 152 6.07 5.44 10.57
C ILE A 152 5.12 5.58 11.76
N LEU A 153 5.27 4.74 12.80
CA LEU A 153 4.39 4.77 13.96
C LEU A 153 4.45 6.10 14.72
N SER A 154 5.63 6.72 14.79
CA SER A 154 5.79 8.06 15.38
C SER A 154 5.06 9.12 14.56
N PHE A 155 5.23 9.12 13.23
CA PHE A 155 4.54 10.05 12.33
C PHE A 155 3.02 9.89 12.37
N LEU A 156 2.50 8.66 12.39
CA LEU A 156 1.06 8.40 12.45
C LEU A 156 0.39 9.04 13.67
N LYS A 157 1.09 9.12 14.82
CA LYS A 157 0.59 9.78 16.03
C LYS A 157 0.49 11.30 15.92
N THR A 158 1.17 11.91 14.93
CA THR A 158 1.16 13.36 14.72
C THR A 158 0.04 13.83 13.78
N LEU A 159 -0.69 12.91 13.15
CA LEU A 159 -1.78 13.27 12.24
C LEU A 159 -2.93 13.95 13.00
N ASP A 160 -3.48 15.01 12.42
CA ASP A 160 -4.60 15.76 12.99
C ASP A 160 -5.86 14.87 13.05
N PRO A 161 -6.38 14.53 14.25
CA PRO A 161 -7.52 13.64 14.39
C PRO A 161 -8.83 14.22 13.83
N LYS A 162 -8.88 15.53 13.53
CA LYS A 162 -10.03 16.15 12.85
C LYS A 162 -10.01 15.94 11.35
N LYS A 163 -8.85 15.60 10.77
CA LYS A 163 -8.67 15.37 9.33
C LYS A 163 -8.48 13.90 9.00
N TYR A 164 -7.92 13.13 9.92
CA TYR A 164 -7.57 11.73 9.69
C TYR A 164 -7.94 10.86 10.89
N LEU A 165 -8.65 9.76 10.62
CA LEU A 165 -8.83 8.67 11.58
C LEU A 165 -7.75 7.62 11.32
N VAL A 166 -6.94 7.31 12.34
CA VAL A 166 -5.89 6.30 12.25
C VAL A 166 -6.24 5.10 13.13
N ILE A 167 -6.33 3.92 12.54
CA ILE A 167 -6.57 2.65 13.22
C ILE A 167 -5.33 1.78 13.09
N LEU A 168 -4.73 1.40 14.22
CA LEU A 168 -3.60 0.48 14.26
C LEU A 168 -4.03 -0.83 14.92
N SER A 169 -3.70 -1.96 14.29
CA SER A 169 -3.95 -3.29 14.85
C SER A 169 -2.64 -4.02 15.10
N GLN A 170 -2.58 -4.89 16.11
CA GLN A 170 -1.40 -5.69 16.43
C GLN A 170 -1.78 -7.01 17.10
N TYR A 171 -1.01 -8.07 16.81
CA TYR A 171 -1.15 -9.34 17.52
C TYR A 171 -0.35 -9.31 18.81
N TYR A 172 -1.03 -9.44 19.95
CA TYR A 172 -0.39 -9.33 21.27
C TYR A 172 0.43 -10.55 21.69
N ASN A 173 0.11 -11.73 21.16
CA ASN A 173 0.70 -13.00 21.60
C ASN A 173 1.46 -13.74 20.49
N ARG A 174 1.68 -13.12 19.33
CA ARG A 174 2.44 -13.74 18.24
C ARG A 174 3.91 -13.34 18.35
N PRO A 175 4.85 -14.29 18.42
CA PRO A 175 6.27 -14.00 18.43
C PRO A 175 6.77 -13.55 17.05
N ASN A 176 8.05 -13.22 16.95
CA ASN A 176 8.76 -12.91 15.71
C ASN A 176 8.24 -11.68 14.94
N HIS A 177 7.83 -10.64 15.66
CA HIS A 177 7.52 -9.31 15.09
C HIS A 177 6.54 -9.37 13.90
N PRO A 178 5.31 -9.89 14.10
CA PRO A 178 4.34 -9.97 13.01
C PRO A 178 4.06 -8.58 12.41
N PRO A 179 3.70 -8.50 11.12
CA PRO A 179 3.45 -7.21 10.47
C PRO A 179 2.33 -6.45 11.19
N ILE A 180 2.50 -5.13 11.28
CA ILE A 180 1.56 -4.21 11.92
C ILE A 180 0.79 -3.48 10.83
N PRO A 181 -0.53 -3.69 10.68
CA PRO A 181 -1.33 -2.92 9.77
C PRO A 181 -1.76 -1.61 10.44
N ALA A 182 -1.75 -0.54 9.67
CA ALA A 182 -2.41 0.70 10.02
C ALA A 182 -3.31 1.14 8.87
N MET A 183 -4.52 1.60 9.21
CA MET A 183 -5.47 2.17 8.27
C MET A 183 -5.62 3.66 8.59
N ILE A 184 -5.46 4.49 7.58
CA ILE A 184 -5.71 5.94 7.69
C ILE A 184 -6.92 6.27 6.81
N LEU A 185 -7.97 6.80 7.43
CA LEU A 185 -9.16 7.30 6.75
C LEU A 185 -9.11 8.82 6.73
N LYS A 186 -9.27 9.43 5.55
CA LYS A 186 -9.41 10.89 5.42
C LYS A 186 -10.86 11.30 5.67
N LEU A 187 -11.08 12.15 6.67
CA LEU A 187 -12.39 12.60 7.16
C LEU A 187 -12.99 13.74 6.34
#